data_AF-A0A847CFU2-F1
#
_entry.id   AF-A0A847CFU2-F1
#
_cell.length_a   1.000
_cell.length_b   1.000
_cell.length_c   1.000
_cell.angle_alpha   90.00
_cell.angle_beta   90.00
_cell.angle_gamma   90.00
#
_symmetry.space_group_name_H-M   'P 1'
#
loop_
_entity.id
_entity.type
_entity.pdbx_description
1 polymer ?
#
loop_
_entity_poly.entity_id
_entity_poly.type
_entity_poly.pdbx_seq_one_letter_code
_entity_poly.pdbx_strand_id
1 'polypeptide(L)'
;NGFINLGKKAGELLSLIQKYNLRDLATAVFAITSWRDNRSAQESCLALNSVLVECSSFGTQSIETYEEFLWFFEKIEPTLRTSYLEDTVINDFGEVQLCFDRKFYPVITGTGHTGSVYAAIQYLESLSLELQQKAQTQNILEYSKNMIDS
;
A
#
# COMPACT_ATOMS: atom_id res chain seq x y z
N ASN A 1 11.08 -16.46 -4.05
CA ASN A 1 11.02 -16.54 -2.58
C ASN A 1 10.78 -15.15 -2.00
N GLY A 2 9.52 -14.71 -1.90
CA GLY A 2 9.19 -13.29 -1.65
C GLY A 2 8.87 -12.92 -0.19
N PHE A 3 8.58 -13.91 0.68
CA PHE A 3 8.11 -13.67 2.04
C PHE A 3 8.77 -14.66 3.01
N ILE A 4 9.83 -14.23 3.68
CA ILE A 4 10.71 -15.08 4.50
C ILE A 4 10.12 -15.30 5.89
N ASN A 5 9.38 -14.33 6.45
CA ASN A 5 8.84 -14.44 7.82
C ASN A 5 7.36 -14.80 7.86
N LEU A 6 6.71 -15.04 6.72
CA LEU A 6 5.27 -15.33 6.65
C LEU A 6 4.88 -16.48 7.60
N GLY A 7 5.56 -17.63 7.51
CA GLY A 7 5.25 -18.79 8.35
C GLY A 7 5.46 -18.54 9.84
N LYS A 8 6.50 -17.76 10.20
CA LYS A 8 6.77 -17.37 11.58
C LYS A 8 5.66 -16.46 12.13
N LYS A 9 5.32 -15.40 11.38
CA LYS A 9 4.25 -14.46 11.72
C LYS A 9 2.91 -15.17 11.85
N ALA A 10 2.58 -16.06 10.91
CA ALA A 10 1.35 -16.84 10.95
C ALA A 10 1.26 -17.72 12.20
N GLY A 11 2.35 -18.39 12.58
CA GLY A 11 2.41 -19.20 13.81
C GLY A 11 2.21 -18.39 15.09
N GLU A 12 2.83 -17.22 15.20
CA GLU A 12 2.66 -16.30 16.35
C GLU A 12 1.21 -15.80 16.45
N LEU A 13 0.62 -15.41 15.32
CA LEU A 13 -0.76 -14.92 15.23
C LEU A 13 -1.80 -16.00 15.52
N LEU A 14 -1.58 -17.26 15.12
CA LEU A 14 -2.53 -18.36 15.29
C LEU A 14 -3.01 -18.51 16.73
N SER A 15 -2.06 -18.47 17.68
CA SER A 15 -2.35 -18.59 19.11
C SER A 15 -3.21 -17.46 19.68
N LEU A 16 -3.17 -16.27 19.05
CA LEU A 16 -3.93 -15.10 19.47
C LEU A 16 -5.32 -15.11 18.86
N ILE A 17 -5.44 -15.43 17.57
CA ILE A 17 -6.70 -15.33 16.84
C ILE A 17 -7.69 -16.44 17.18
N GLN A 18 -7.20 -17.63 17.58
CA GLN A 18 -8.04 -18.79 17.96
C GLN A 18 -8.98 -18.51 19.14
N LYS A 19 -8.76 -17.43 19.90
CA LYS A 19 -9.59 -17.02 21.05
C LYS A 19 -10.88 -16.34 20.62
N TYR A 20 -10.89 -15.73 19.44
CA TYR A 20 -11.99 -14.90 18.96
C TYR A 20 -12.95 -15.71 18.09
N ASN A 21 -14.20 -15.26 18.03
CA ASN A 21 -15.17 -15.82 17.11
C ASN A 21 -14.84 -15.40 15.66
N LEU A 22 -15.20 -16.27 14.72
CA LEU A 22 -14.83 -16.11 13.31
C LEU A 22 -15.34 -14.80 12.70
N ARG A 23 -16.59 -14.40 13.00
CA ARG A 23 -17.22 -13.25 12.34
C ARG A 23 -16.51 -11.94 12.69
N ASP A 24 -16.30 -11.72 13.98
CA ASP A 24 -15.68 -10.50 14.48
C ASP A 24 -14.20 -10.46 14.08
N LEU A 25 -13.53 -11.60 14.17
CA LEU A 25 -12.14 -11.75 13.75
C LEU A 25 -11.98 -11.47 12.25
N ALA A 26 -12.83 -12.04 11.39
CA ALA A 26 -12.78 -11.80 9.95
C ALA A 26 -13.03 -10.31 9.63
N THR A 27 -13.94 -9.67 10.36
CA THR A 27 -14.23 -8.23 10.22
C THR A 27 -13.01 -7.40 10.64
N ALA A 28 -12.39 -7.71 11.77
CA ALA A 28 -11.20 -7.01 12.26
C ALA A 28 -10.00 -7.19 11.31
N VAL A 29 -9.74 -8.40 10.82
CA VAL A 29 -8.68 -8.68 9.85
C VAL A 29 -8.95 -7.98 8.53
N PHE A 30 -10.19 -8.00 8.04
CA PHE A 30 -10.57 -7.26 6.84
C PHE A 30 -10.31 -5.77 7.02
N ALA A 31 -10.69 -5.18 8.15
CA ALA A 31 -10.38 -3.79 8.45
C ALA A 31 -8.86 -3.54 8.39
N ILE A 32 -8.05 -4.32 9.11
CA ILE A 32 -6.59 -4.12 9.14
C ILE A 32 -5.95 -4.23 7.75
N THR A 33 -6.39 -5.19 6.94
CA THR A 33 -5.79 -5.51 5.64
C THR A 33 -6.31 -4.63 4.50
N SER A 34 -7.50 -4.03 4.64
CA SER A 34 -8.08 -3.16 3.60
C SER A 34 -7.50 -1.76 3.55
N TRP A 35 -6.92 -1.27 4.67
CA TRP A 35 -6.38 0.09 4.75
C TRP A 35 -4.84 0.15 4.61
N ARG A 36 -4.14 -0.98 4.72
CA ARG A 36 -2.66 -1.02 4.64
C ARG A 36 -2.17 -1.23 3.21
N ASP A 37 -2.21 -0.16 2.44
CA ASP A 37 -1.54 -0.05 1.15
C ASP A 37 -0.05 0.29 1.33
N ASN A 38 0.67 -0.62 1.98
CA ASN A 38 2.13 -0.55 2.05
C ASN A 38 2.70 -1.92 1.65
N ARG A 39 3.47 -1.94 0.57
CA ARG A 39 4.17 -3.13 0.08
C ARG A 39 4.98 -3.81 1.19
N SER A 40 5.52 -3.04 2.13
CA SER A 40 6.25 -3.59 3.27
C SER A 40 5.37 -4.39 4.23
N ALA A 41 4.11 -4.00 4.40
CA ALA A 41 3.14 -4.69 5.25
C ALA A 41 2.48 -5.88 4.54
N GLN A 42 2.76 -6.12 3.24
CA GLN A 42 2.14 -7.19 2.46
C GLN A 42 2.39 -8.57 3.08
N GLU A 43 3.60 -8.84 3.59
CA GLU A 43 3.90 -10.09 4.30
C GLU A 43 3.01 -10.27 5.53
N SER A 44 2.80 -9.19 6.31
CA SER A 44 1.95 -9.18 7.49
C SER A 44 0.47 -9.36 7.14
N CYS A 45 -0.01 -8.74 6.06
CA CYS A 45 -1.37 -8.91 5.56
C CYS A 45 -1.63 -10.35 5.08
N LEU A 46 -0.67 -10.92 4.34
CA LEU A 46 -0.73 -12.31 3.90
C LEU A 46 -0.72 -13.27 5.08
N ALA A 47 0.14 -13.02 6.09
CA ALA A 47 0.15 -13.80 7.31
C ALA A 47 -1.23 -13.79 7.96
N LEU A 48 -1.81 -12.62 8.26
CA LEU A 48 -3.15 -12.49 8.87
C LEU A 48 -4.24 -13.26 8.10
N ASN A 49 -4.28 -13.11 6.77
CA ASN A 49 -5.24 -13.82 5.93
C ASN A 49 -5.00 -15.33 5.92
N SER A 50 -3.74 -15.78 5.88
CA SER A 50 -3.37 -17.20 5.96
C SER A 50 -3.88 -17.82 7.25
N VAL A 51 -3.71 -17.12 8.38
CA VAL A 51 -4.11 -17.66 9.67
C VAL A 51 -5.63 -17.81 9.78
N LEU A 52 -6.42 -16.91 9.16
CA LEU A 52 -7.87 -17.08 9.08
C LEU A 52 -8.28 -18.37 8.34
N VAL A 53 -7.55 -18.72 7.29
CA VAL A 53 -7.83 -19.91 6.46
C VAL A 53 -7.34 -21.19 7.14
N GLU A 54 -6.17 -21.15 7.77
CA GLU A 54 -5.52 -22.30 8.40
C GLU A 54 -6.04 -22.58 9.81
N CYS A 55 -6.74 -21.64 10.43
CA CYS A 55 -7.29 -21.81 11.75
C CYS A 55 -8.38 -22.90 11.77
N SER A 56 -8.08 -24.03 12.42
CA SER A 56 -9.00 -25.16 12.54
C SER A 56 -10.12 -24.97 13.56
N SER A 57 -10.00 -23.99 14.47
CA SER A 57 -10.94 -23.78 15.57
C SER A 57 -10.99 -22.34 16.02
N PHE A 58 -12.19 -21.78 16.15
CA PHE A 58 -12.43 -20.42 16.62
C PHE A 58 -13.02 -20.44 18.02
N GLY A 59 -12.71 -19.41 18.80
CA GLY A 59 -13.19 -19.24 20.16
C GLY A 59 -14.50 -18.46 20.21
N THR A 60 -14.82 -17.92 21.38
CA THR A 60 -16.07 -17.21 21.64
C THR A 60 -15.87 -15.74 21.99
N GLN A 61 -14.62 -15.25 22.08
CA GLN A 61 -14.35 -13.86 22.40
C GLN A 61 -14.83 -12.96 21.25
N SER A 62 -15.51 -11.87 21.57
CA SER A 62 -16.07 -10.93 20.60
C SER A 62 -15.21 -9.67 20.44
N ILE A 63 -15.43 -8.99 19.31
CA ILE A 63 -14.86 -7.68 18.98
C ILE A 63 -16.01 -6.84 18.41
N GLU A 64 -16.80 -6.23 19.30
CA GLU A 64 -18.03 -5.50 18.92
C GLU A 64 -17.81 -3.98 18.96
N THR A 65 -16.87 -3.53 19.77
CA THR A 65 -16.55 -2.11 19.97
C THR A 65 -15.22 -1.72 19.33
N TYR A 66 -15.06 -0.43 19.08
CA TYR A 66 -13.80 0.10 18.58
C TYR A 66 -12.67 -0.08 19.60
N GLU A 67 -12.97 0.06 20.89
CA GLU A 67 -12.02 -0.21 21.97
C GLU A 67 -11.54 -1.67 21.91
N GLU A 68 -12.44 -2.65 21.83
CA GLU A 68 -12.06 -4.06 21.71
C GLU A 68 -11.22 -4.33 20.45
N PHE A 69 -11.52 -3.64 19.35
CA PHE A 69 -10.71 -3.70 18.14
C PHE A 69 -9.30 -3.16 18.39
N LEU A 70 -9.14 -2.04 19.09
CA LEU A 70 -7.82 -1.52 19.48
C LEU A 70 -7.07 -2.51 20.37
N TRP A 71 -7.73 -3.07 21.38
CA TRP A 71 -7.15 -4.10 22.26
C TRP A 71 -6.73 -5.35 21.51
N PHE A 72 -7.48 -5.74 20.47
CA PHE A 72 -7.11 -6.81 19.57
C PHE A 72 -5.88 -6.42 18.74
N PHE A 73 -5.90 -5.23 18.13
CA PHE A 73 -4.83 -4.75 17.26
C PHE A 73 -3.51 -4.61 18.02
N GLU A 74 -3.50 -4.05 19.22
CA GLU A 74 -2.31 -3.90 20.07
C GLU A 74 -1.63 -5.25 20.37
N LYS A 75 -2.39 -6.34 20.47
CA LYS A 75 -1.84 -7.69 20.70
C LYS A 75 -1.12 -8.26 19.49
N ILE A 76 -1.59 -7.92 18.28
CA ILE A 76 -1.02 -8.46 17.04
C ILE A 76 -0.01 -7.49 16.40
N GLU A 77 -0.10 -6.20 16.68
CA GLU A 77 0.76 -5.14 16.12
C GLU A 77 2.26 -5.48 16.20
N PRO A 78 2.82 -5.99 17.32
CA PRO A 78 4.24 -6.35 17.38
C PRO A 78 4.66 -7.37 16.33
N THR A 79 3.75 -8.29 15.96
CA THR A 79 3.99 -9.30 14.92
C THR A 79 3.83 -8.72 13.51
N LEU A 80 2.99 -7.69 13.37
CA LEU A 80 2.70 -7.03 12.10
C LEU A 80 3.68 -5.91 11.74
N ARG A 81 4.51 -5.46 12.69
CA ARG A 81 5.48 -4.37 12.46
C ARG A 81 6.39 -4.71 11.28
N THR A 82 6.44 -3.75 10.37
CA THR A 82 7.38 -3.66 9.25
C THR A 82 8.69 -3.10 9.79
N SER A 83 9.82 -3.46 9.19
CA SER A 83 11.11 -2.93 9.64
C SER A 83 11.19 -1.43 9.39
N TYR A 84 11.92 -0.67 10.22
CA TYR A 84 12.20 0.75 9.98
C TYR A 84 13.03 1.00 8.70
N LEU A 85 13.59 -0.07 8.14
CA LEU A 85 14.31 -0.06 6.86
C LEU A 85 13.38 -0.18 5.65
N GLU A 86 12.09 -0.48 5.87
CA GLU A 86 11.13 -0.59 4.80
C GLU A 86 10.50 0.78 4.57
N ASP A 87 10.89 1.43 3.47
CA ASP A 87 10.31 2.70 3.05
C ASP A 87 8.78 2.61 3.05
N THR A 88 8.13 3.59 3.68
CA THR A 88 6.71 3.85 3.46
C THR A 88 6.54 4.23 2.00
N VAL A 89 6.28 3.23 1.15
CA VAL A 89 5.89 3.48 -0.23
C VAL A 89 4.47 4.02 -0.14
N ILE A 90 4.34 5.35 -0.26
CA ILE A 90 3.04 5.96 -0.52
C ILE A 90 2.55 5.33 -1.83
N ASN A 91 1.30 4.86 -1.83
CA ASN A 91 0.69 4.34 -3.02
C ASN A 91 0.58 5.46 -4.07
N ASP A 92 1.52 5.45 -5.00
CA ASP A 92 1.56 6.29 -6.20
C ASP A 92 0.61 5.73 -7.28
N PHE A 93 -0.55 5.21 -6.87
CA PHE A 93 -1.60 4.77 -7.80
C PHE A 93 -2.64 5.85 -8.07
N GLY A 94 -2.39 7.09 -7.65
CA GLY A 94 -3.12 8.24 -8.15
C GLY A 94 -2.49 8.68 -9.46
N GLU A 95 -3.29 8.80 -10.53
CA GLU A 95 -2.88 9.58 -11.71
C GLU A 95 -2.30 10.93 -11.23
N VAL A 96 -0.99 11.10 -11.36
CA VAL A 96 -0.35 12.37 -11.05
C VAL A 96 -0.61 13.29 -12.24
N GLN A 97 -1.25 14.43 -12.00
CA GLN A 97 -1.41 15.44 -13.03
C GLN A 97 -0.21 16.38 -13.06
N LEU A 98 0.52 16.37 -14.18
CA LEU A 98 1.55 17.37 -14.48
C LEU A 98 0.92 18.57 -15.16
N CYS A 99 1.17 19.78 -14.66
CA CYS A 99 0.89 21.02 -15.39
C CYS A 99 2.08 21.34 -16.30
N PHE A 100 1.83 21.46 -17.60
CA PHE A 100 2.80 21.91 -18.59
C PHE A 100 2.11 22.85 -19.57
N ASP A 101 2.64 24.07 -19.75
CA ASP A 101 2.05 25.11 -20.61
C ASP A 101 0.57 25.37 -20.29
N ARG A 102 0.23 25.44 -18.99
CA ARG A 102 -1.14 25.65 -18.46
C ARG A 102 -2.13 24.54 -18.82
N LYS A 103 -1.67 23.37 -19.23
CA LYS A 103 -2.50 22.18 -19.49
C LYS A 103 -2.07 21.03 -18.58
N PHE A 104 -3.04 20.29 -18.06
CA PHE A 104 -2.79 19.14 -17.22
C PHE A 104 -2.71 17.85 -18.05
N TYR A 105 -1.69 17.04 -17.75
CA TYR A 105 -1.43 15.76 -18.39
C TYR A 105 -1.35 14.66 -17.33
N PRO A 106 -2.04 13.52 -17.51
CA PRO A 106 -1.87 12.37 -16.63
C PRO A 106 -0.49 11.76 -16.86
N VAL A 107 0.23 11.48 -15.77
CA VAL A 107 1.54 10.82 -15.79
C VAL A 107 1.48 9.59 -14.90
N ILE A 108 1.92 8.45 -15.43
CA ILE A 108 2.08 7.22 -14.66
C ILE A 108 3.44 7.27 -13.97
N THR A 109 3.45 7.28 -12.63
CA THR A 109 4.68 7.11 -11.85
C THR A 109 4.83 5.66 -11.42
N GLY A 110 6.05 5.13 -11.48
CA GLY A 110 6.38 3.80 -10.99
C GLY A 110 6.77 3.81 -9.51
N THR A 111 6.53 2.70 -8.80
CA THR A 111 6.67 2.56 -7.34
C THR A 111 8.11 2.48 -6.81
N GLY A 112 9.12 3.03 -7.51
CA GLY A 112 10.54 2.76 -7.21
C GLY A 112 11.38 3.94 -6.72
N HIS A 113 11.10 5.16 -7.16
CA HIS A 113 11.96 6.34 -6.94
C HIS A 113 11.16 7.64 -6.83
N THR A 114 10.10 7.61 -6.05
CA THR A 114 9.03 8.62 -6.00
C THR A 114 9.53 10.04 -5.72
N GLY A 115 10.51 10.20 -4.83
CA GLY A 115 11.02 11.53 -4.47
C GLY A 115 11.72 12.27 -5.62
N SER A 116 12.55 11.56 -6.41
CA SER A 116 13.30 12.19 -7.50
C SER A 116 12.47 12.34 -8.76
N VAL A 117 11.58 11.39 -9.06
CA VAL A 117 10.72 11.43 -10.26
C VAL A 117 9.64 12.50 -10.12
N TYR A 118 8.97 12.59 -8.97
CA TYR A 118 7.97 13.64 -8.73
C TYR A 118 8.60 15.04 -8.80
N ALA A 119 9.76 15.23 -8.15
CA ALA A 119 10.47 16.50 -8.23
C ALA A 119 10.92 16.83 -9.66
N ALA A 120 11.48 15.85 -10.40
CA ALA A 120 11.89 16.05 -11.78
C ALA A 120 10.72 16.43 -12.70
N ILE A 121 9.54 15.83 -12.49
CA ILE A 121 8.30 16.15 -13.20
C ILE A 121 7.90 17.62 -12.95
N GLN A 122 7.98 18.11 -11.72
CA GLN A 122 7.67 19.51 -11.40
C GLN A 122 8.63 20.52 -12.08
N TYR A 123 9.87 20.13 -12.36
CA TYR A 123 10.84 20.97 -13.07
C TYR A 123 10.82 20.77 -14.60
N LEU A 124 9.98 19.86 -15.12
CA LEU A 124 9.99 19.49 -16.54
C LEU A 124 9.69 20.68 -17.45
N GLU A 125 8.77 21.57 -17.06
CA GLU A 125 8.45 22.78 -17.82
C GLU A 125 9.67 23.69 -17.94
N SER A 126 10.29 24.04 -16.80
CA SER A 126 11.50 24.86 -16.77
C SER A 126 12.65 24.23 -17.58
N LEU A 127 12.88 22.93 -17.43
CA LEU A 127 13.92 22.21 -18.18
C LEU A 127 13.64 22.22 -19.69
N SER A 128 12.38 22.04 -20.09
CA SER A 128 12.01 22.06 -21.52
C SER A 128 12.19 23.43 -22.17
N LEU A 129 12.02 24.51 -21.39
CA LEU A 129 12.23 25.88 -21.84
C LEU A 129 13.73 26.17 -21.99
N GLU A 130 14.53 25.84 -20.97
CA GLU A 130 16.00 26.01 -20.98
C GLU A 130 16.66 25.21 -22.11
N LEU A 131 16.19 23.98 -22.36
CA LEU A 131 16.73 23.12 -23.41
C LEU A 131 16.12 23.38 -24.80
N GLN A 132 15.21 24.34 -24.93
CA GLN A 132 14.45 24.62 -26.17
C GLN A 132 13.72 23.40 -26.76
N GLN A 133 13.28 22.49 -25.89
CA GLN A 133 12.61 21.23 -26.24
C GLN A 133 11.10 21.25 -25.96
N LYS A 134 10.51 22.42 -25.69
CA LYS A 134 9.08 22.57 -25.33
C LYS A 134 8.13 21.75 -26.23
N ALA A 135 8.28 21.86 -27.56
CA ALA A 135 7.42 21.18 -28.51
C ALA A 135 7.57 19.64 -28.46
N GLN A 136 8.80 19.15 -28.26
CA GLN A 136 9.08 17.73 -28.12
C GLN A 136 8.48 17.18 -26.82
N THR A 137 8.68 17.89 -25.70
CA THR A 137 8.10 17.53 -24.41
C THR A 137 6.58 17.50 -24.48
N GLN A 138 5.95 18.49 -25.10
CA GLN A 138 4.49 18.52 -25.27
C GLN A 138 3.98 17.33 -26.09
N ASN A 139 4.65 16.96 -27.19
CA ASN A 139 4.26 15.80 -28.00
C ASN A 139 4.32 14.49 -27.20
N ILE A 140 5.33 14.33 -26.33
CA ILE A 140 5.47 13.15 -25.46
C ILE A 140 4.33 13.10 -24.43
N LEU A 141 3.98 14.24 -23.84
CA LEU A 141 2.86 14.34 -22.88
C LEU A 141 1.51 14.07 -23.54
N GLU A 142 1.29 14.56 -24.76
CA GLU A 142 0.08 14.29 -25.54
C GLU A 142 -0.03 12.83 -25.95
N TYR A 143 1.08 12.22 -26.38
CA TYR A 143 1.13 10.79 -26.67
C TYR A 143 0.80 9.96 -25.42
N SER A 144 1.42 10.29 -24.29
CA SER A 144 1.21 9.58 -23.02
C SER A 144 -0.23 9.69 -22.55
N LYS A 145 -0.83 10.89 -22.66
CA LYS A 145 -2.24 11.11 -22.36
C LYS A 145 -3.14 10.24 -23.22
N ASN A 146 -2.94 10.22 -24.54
CA ASN A 146 -3.77 9.42 -25.44
C ASN A 146 -3.67 7.92 -25.13
N MET A 147 -2.49 7.44 -24.72
CA MET A 147 -2.29 6.04 -24.30
C MET A 147 -3.02 5.67 -23.00
N ILE A 148 -3.19 6.62 -22.08
CA ILE A 148 -3.90 6.43 -20.82
C ILE A 148 -5.41 6.50 -21.02
N ASP A 149 -5.86 7.41 -21.89
CA ASP A 149 -7.29 7.64 -22.18
C ASP A 149 -7.91 6.59 -23.15
N SER A 150 -7.10 5.67 -23.74
CA SER A 150 -7.52 4.64 -24.70
C SER A 150 -7.88 3.31 -24.06
#